data_AF-A0A800DGB9-F1
#
_entry.id   AF-A0A800DGB9-F1
#
_cell.length_a   1.000
_cell.length_b   1.000
_cell.length_c   1.000
_cell.angle_alpha   90.00
_cell.angle_beta   90.00
_cell.angle_gamma   90.00
#
_symmetry.space_group_name_H-M   'P 1'
#
loop_
_entity.id
_entity.type
_entity.pdbx_description
1 polymer ?
#
loop_
_entity_poly.entity_id
_entity_poly.type
_entity_poly.pdbx_seq_one_letter_code
_entity_poly.pdbx_strand_id
1 'polypeptide(L)' 'MEAEGEGREEVEGEVRRMILEAFKVRGLEVEDLRVASVEHEVRECGCVVAACVFF' A
#
# COMPACT_ATOMS: atom_id res chain seq x y z
N MET A 1 -0.06 -3.61 5.60
CA MET A 1 0.34 -4.28 4.35
C MET A 1 1.17 -3.29 3.57
N GLU A 2 2.14 -3.78 2.82
CA GLU A 2 3.04 -2.99 1.98
C GLU A 2 3.00 -3.54 0.55
N ALA A 3 3.24 -2.66 -0.42
CA ALA A 3 3.33 -2.98 -1.84
C ALA A 3 4.28 -1.96 -2.51
N GLU A 4 4.92 -2.37 -3.60
CA GLU A 4 5.90 -1.59 -4.35
C GLU A 4 5.71 -1.84 -5.86
N GLY A 5 5.98 -0.83 -6.68
CA GLY A 5 5.76 -0.87 -8.12
C GLY A 5 6.06 0.46 -8.81
N GLU A 6 5.75 0.55 -10.11
CA GLU A 6 6.14 1.70 -10.93
C GLU A 6 5.17 2.89 -10.82
N GLY A 7 3.87 2.65 -10.58
CA GLY A 7 2.85 3.70 -10.57
C GLY A 7 2.05 3.77 -9.27
N ARG A 8 1.85 4.97 -8.74
CA ARG A 8 1.10 5.18 -7.49
C ARG A 8 -0.31 4.57 -7.51
N GLU A 9 -1.08 4.84 -8.57
CA GLU A 9 -2.48 4.43 -8.65
C GLU A 9 -2.64 2.90 -8.68
N GLU A 10 -1.77 2.23 -9.45
CA GLU A 10 -1.74 0.77 -9.54
C GLU A 10 -1.41 0.14 -8.19
N VAL A 11 -0.34 0.63 -7.54
CA VAL A 11 0.14 0.11 -6.24
C VAL A 11 -0.88 0.37 -5.14
N GLU A 12 -1.53 1.54 -5.11
CA GLU A 12 -2.61 1.81 -4.17
C GLU A 12 -3.80 0.87 -4.38
N GLY A 13 -4.18 0.62 -5.64
CA GLY A 13 -5.23 -0.34 -5.98
C GLY A 13 -4.90 -1.74 -5.51
N GLU A 14 -3.65 -2.17 -5.69
CA GLU A 14 -3.16 -3.48 -5.25
C GLU A 14 -3.21 -3.62 -3.73
N VAL A 15 -2.61 -2.70 -2.99
CA VAL A 15 -2.56 -2.80 -1.52
C VAL A 15 -3.96 -2.76 -0.91
N ARG A 16 -4.88 -1.98 -1.49
CA ARG A 16 -6.30 -1.97 -1.09
C ARG A 16 -6.95 -3.33 -1.30
N ARG A 17 -6.76 -3.96 -2.47
CA ARG A 17 -7.28 -5.31 -2.74
C ARG A 17 -6.73 -6.33 -1.75
N MET A 18 -5.43 -6.30 -1.47
CA MET A 18 -4.80 -7.22 -0.52
C MET A 18 -5.39 -7.08 0.89
N ILE A 19 -5.59 -5.85 1.36
CA ILE A 19 -6.20 -5.59 2.67
C ILE A 19 -7.64 -6.13 2.72
N LEU A 20 -8.45 -5.81 1.70
CA LEU A 20 -9.84 -6.25 1.64
C LEU A 20 -9.98 -7.77 1.57
N GLU A 21 -9.14 -8.44 0.77
CA GLU A 21 -9.11 -9.90 0.69
C GLU A 21 -8.72 -10.53 2.03
N ALA A 22 -7.70 -9.97 2.69
CA ALA A 22 -7.25 -10.48 3.99
C ALA A 22 -8.34 -10.37 5.06
N PHE A 23 -9.09 -9.27 5.11
CA PHE A 23 -10.23 -9.13 6.03
C PHE A 23 -11.36 -10.08 5.66
N LYS A 24 -11.70 -10.20 4.36
CA LYS A 24 -12.73 -11.11 3.86
C LYS A 24 -12.46 -12.56 4.24
N VAL A 25 -11.24 -13.05 4.05
CA VAL A 25 -10.85 -14.44 4.40
C VAL A 25 -10.98 -14.71 5.90
N ARG A 26 -10.90 -13.66 6.72
CA ARG A 26 -11.05 -13.73 8.19
C ARG A 26 -12.50 -13.53 8.65
N GLY A 27 -13.44 -13.26 7.73
CA GLY A 27 -14.82 -12.93 8.08
C GLY A 27 -14.95 -11.61 8.86
N LEU A 28 -14.00 -10.68 8.67
CA LEU A 28 -13.99 -9.38 9.34
C LEU A 28 -14.53 -8.29 8.41
N GLU A 29 -15.23 -7.32 8.98
CA GLU A 29 -15.63 -6.10 8.29
C GLU A 29 -14.54 -5.02 8.42
N VAL A 30 -14.40 -4.20 7.37
CA VAL A 30 -13.44 -3.08 7.35
C VAL A 30 -14.21 -1.80 7.68
N GLU A 31 -13.96 -1.21 8.84
CA GLU A 31 -14.58 0.07 9.26
C GLU A 31 -13.92 1.28 8.58
N ASP A 32 -12.59 1.33 8.56
CA ASP A 32 -11.80 2.40 7.93
C ASP A 32 -10.58 1.79 7.24
N LEU A 33 -10.24 2.29 6.05
CA LEU A 33 -9.09 1.85 5.27
C LEU A 33 -8.29 3.06 4.82
N ARG A 34 -7.09 3.21 5.40
CA ARG A 34 -6.14 4.26 5.07
C ARG A 34 -4.93 3.68 4.36
N VAL A 35 -4.52 4.36 3.30
CA VAL A 35 -3.32 4.05 2.50
C VAL A 35 -2.53 5.33 2.35
N ALA A 36 -1.21 5.22 2.52
CA ALA A 36 -0.26 6.28 2.19
C ALA A 36 0.70 5.73 1.15
N SER A 37 0.98 6.52 0.12
CA SER A 37 1.81 6.14 -1.02
C SER A 37 2.73 7.30 -1.41
N VAL A 38 3.86 6.96 -2.01
CA VAL A 38 4.79 7.92 -2.60
C VAL A 38 5.35 7.33 -3.89
N GLU A 39 5.62 8.19 -4.86
CA GLU A 39 6.20 7.82 -6.15
C GLU A 39 7.41 8.72 -6.39
N HIS A 40 8.44 8.18 -7.03
CA HIS A 40 9.69 8.90 -7.29
C HIS A 40 10.20 8.60 -8.69
N GLU A 41 10.45 9.64 -9.48
CA GLU A 41 11.17 9.53 -10.75
C GLU A 41 12.68 9.52 -10.47
N VAL A 42 13.32 8.36 -10.65
CA VAL A 42 14.76 8.19 -10.40
C VAL A 42 15.58 9.01 -11.40
N ARG A 43 16.50 9.85 -10.89
CA ARG A 43 17.45 10.61 -11.72
C ARG A 43 18.79 9.91 -11.92
N GLU A 44 19.37 9.36 -10.85
CA GLU A 44 20.64 8.62 -10.88
C GLU A 44 20.56 7.34 -10.03
N CYS A 45 20.24 7.48 -8.74
CA CYS A 45 19.94 6.38 -7.83
C CYS A 45 18.89 6.86 -6.81
N GLY A 46 17.80 6.12 -6.66
CA GLY A 46 16.66 6.53 -5.84
C GLY A 46 15.88 5.33 -5.32
N CYS A 47 15.12 5.56 -4.25
CA CYS A 47 14.29 4.55 -3.60
C CYS A 47 13.07 5.24 -2.97
N VAL A 48 11.96 4.52 -2.91
CA VAL A 48 10.77 4.88 -2.14
C VAL A 48 10.58 3.87 -1.03
N VAL A 49 10.14 4.34 0.14
CA VAL A 49 9.82 3.47 1.29
C VAL A 49 8.48 3.91 1.85
N ALA A 50 7.57 2.96 2.01
CA ALA A 50 6.31 3.14 2.73
C ALA A 50 6.31 2.23 3.96
N ALA A 51 5.99 2.78 5.13
CA ALA A 51 5.97 2.04 6.38
C ALA A 51 4.89 2.57 7.33
N CYS A 52 4.27 1.66 8.07
CA CYS A 52 3.41 1.99 9.21
C CYS A 52 4.21 1.75 10.50
N VAL A 53 4.76 2.82 11.08
CA VAL A 53 5.52 2.72 12.34
C VAL A 53 4.55 2.72 13.51
N PHE A 54 4.64 1.73 14.38
CA PHE A 54 3.94 1.72 15.66
C PHE A 54 4.79 2.47 16.70
N PHE A 55 4.16 3.39 17.43
CA PHE A 55 4.77 4.17 18.50
C PHE A 55 4.14 3.85 19.85
#